data_AF-A0A659UEU6-F1
#
_entry.id   AF-A0A659UEU6-F1
#
_cell.length_a   1.000
_cell.length_b   1.000
_cell.length_c   1.000
_cell.angle_alpha   90.00
_cell.angle_beta   90.00
_cell.angle_gamma   90.00
#
_symmetry.space_group_name_H-M   'P 1'
#
loop_
_entity.id
_entity.type
_entity.pdbx_description
1 polymer ?
#
loop_
_entity_poly.entity_id
_entity_poly.type
_entity_poly.pdbx_seq_one_letter_code
_entity_poly.pdbx_strand_id
1 'polypeptide(L)'
;LAELQRFTKKVAEALAPGGSFISAHAFVLRDNPERTGFDWNTFGGQTISETLAATEGLVLEQSIQTELYRIDRFRRLSPDHMATEPVIDHVPVRASI
;
A
#
# COMPACT_ATOMS: atom_id res chain seq x y z
N LEU A 1 12.18 8.70 4.34
CA LEU A 1 10.97 9.11 3.61
C LEU A 1 11.28 9.62 2.19
N ALA A 2 12.23 10.54 1.99
CA ALA A 2 12.52 11.12 0.68
C ALA A 2 12.79 10.10 -0.45
N GLU A 3 13.47 9.00 -0.16
CA GLU A 3 13.70 7.93 -1.14
C GLU A 3 12.41 7.21 -1.53
N LEU A 4 11.57 6.87 -0.55
CA LEU A 4 10.26 6.25 -0.77
C LEU A 4 9.35 7.17 -1.59
N GLN A 5 9.31 8.47 -1.29
CA GLN A 5 8.56 9.45 -2.07
C GLN A 5 9.05 9.56 -3.52
N ARG A 6 10.36 9.50 -3.75
CA ARG A 6 10.90 9.45 -5.12
C ARG A 6 10.49 8.17 -5.85
N PHE A 7 10.46 7.05 -5.14
CA PHE A 7 10.01 5.78 -5.69
C PHE A 7 8.52 5.82 -6.05
N THR A 8 7.64 6.29 -5.16
CA THR A 8 6.20 6.32 -5.43
C THR A 8 5.86 7.25 -6.60
N LYS A 9 6.57 8.38 -6.73
CA LYS A 9 6.46 9.25 -7.91
C LYS A 9 6.81 8.51 -9.21
N LYS A 10 7.93 7.76 -9.22
CA LYS A 10 8.32 6.96 -10.39
C LYS A 10 7.28 5.90 -10.75
N VAL A 11 6.68 5.24 -9.74
CA VAL A 11 5.59 4.28 -9.95
C VAL A 11 4.42 4.99 -10.64
N ALA A 12 4.01 6.14 -10.11
CA ALA A 12 2.89 6.91 -10.65
C ALA A 12 3.13 7.35 -12.10
N GLU A 13 4.35 7.77 -12.44
CA GLU A 13 4.75 8.18 -13.80
C GLU A 13 4.86 7.01 -14.78
N ALA A 14 5.17 5.80 -14.30
CA ALA A 14 5.31 4.62 -15.14
C ALA A 14 3.98 3.94 -15.51
N LEU A 15 2.91 4.19 -14.75
CA LEU A 15 1.59 3.61 -15.00
C LEU A 15 0.84 4.39 -16.08
N ALA A 16 0.31 3.66 -17.07
CA ALA A 16 -0.71 4.20 -17.96
C ALA A 16 -1.96 4.64 -17.16
N PRO A 17 -2.75 5.64 -17.64
CA PRO A 17 -4.01 6.01 -17.00
C PRO A 17 -4.91 4.79 -16.80
N GLY A 18 -5.44 4.62 -15.59
CA GLY A 18 -6.25 3.47 -15.21
C GLY A 18 -5.45 2.19 -14.88
N GLY A 19 -4.13 2.19 -15.06
CA GLY A 19 -3.25 1.06 -14.73
C GLY A 19 -3.09 0.83 -13.23
N SER A 20 -2.72 -0.39 -12.85
CA SER A 20 -2.60 -0.79 -11.45
C SER A 20 -1.16 -1.09 -11.03
N PHE A 21 -0.85 -0.75 -9.79
CA PHE A 21 0.35 -1.19 -9.08
C PHE A 21 -0.07 -1.97 -7.84
N ILE A 22 0.39 -3.22 -7.74
CA ILE A 22 0.12 -4.07 -6.59
C ILE A 22 1.40 -4.17 -5.75
N SER A 23 1.28 -3.91 -4.46
CA SER A 23 2.38 -4.05 -3.51
C SER A 23 1.96 -4.91 -2.33
N ALA A 24 2.91 -5.66 -1.77
CA ALA A 24 2.69 -6.53 -0.62
C ALA A 24 3.79 -6.27 0.39
N HIS A 25 3.42 -5.76 1.57
CA HIS A 25 4.37 -5.32 2.59
C HIS A 25 3.94 -5.76 3.98
N ALA A 26 4.92 -6.17 4.77
CA ALA A 26 4.71 -6.54 6.16
C ALA A 26 4.45 -5.31 7.02
N PHE A 27 3.63 -5.45 8.06
CA PHE A 27 3.62 -4.49 9.16
C PHE A 27 4.91 -4.65 9.98
N VAL A 28 5.49 -3.52 10.38
CA VAL A 28 6.71 -3.50 11.19
C VAL A 28 6.48 -2.64 12.43
N LEU A 29 7.10 -3.02 13.54
CA LEU A 29 6.94 -2.31 14.82
C LEU A 29 7.42 -0.87 14.76
N ARG A 30 8.39 -0.58 13.88
CA ARG A 30 8.88 0.77 13.61
C ARG A 30 7.80 1.71 13.08
N ASP A 31 6.85 1.20 12.27
CA ASP A 31 5.74 2.00 11.76
C ASP A 31 4.71 2.27 12.86
N ASN A 32 4.37 1.23 13.62
CA ASN A 32 3.38 1.31 14.70
C ASN A 32 3.70 0.27 15.79
N PRO A 33 4.18 0.69 16.97
CA PRO A 33 4.53 -0.22 18.05
C PRO A 33 3.29 -0.85 18.74
N GLU A 34 2.09 -0.32 18.51
CA GLU A 34 0.84 -0.85 19.09
C GLU A 34 0.22 -1.96 18.23
N ARG A 35 0.72 -2.19 17.01
CA ARG A 35 0.25 -3.24 16.10
C ARG A 35 1.23 -4.42 16.10
N THR A 36 0.70 -5.64 15.95
CA THR A 36 1.52 -6.81 15.58
C THR A 36 2.34 -6.51 14.32
N GLY A 37 3.65 -6.74 14.37
CA GLY A 37 4.55 -6.50 13.25
C GLY A 37 5.94 -7.08 13.49
N PHE A 38 6.75 -7.10 12.44
CA PHE A 38 8.14 -7.54 12.52
C PHE A 38 9.04 -6.45 13.09
N ASP A 39 10.06 -6.84 13.86
CA ASP A 39 11.12 -5.95 14.36
C ASP A 39 12.20 -5.74 13.29
N TRP A 40 11.80 -5.10 12.18
CA TRP A 40 12.69 -4.78 11.07
C TRP A 40 13.01 -3.29 11.02
N ASN A 41 14.26 -2.95 10.71
CA ASN A 41 14.70 -1.56 10.60
C ASN A 41 14.45 -0.94 9.21
N THR A 42 13.30 -1.24 8.59
CA THR A 42 12.89 -0.73 7.27
C THR A 42 11.55 0.02 7.38
N PHE A 43 11.08 0.65 6.29
CA PHE A 43 9.68 1.07 6.22
C PHE A 43 8.78 -0.16 6.20
N GLY A 44 7.68 -0.13 6.95
CA GLY A 44 6.66 -1.16 6.87
C GLY A 44 5.54 -0.78 5.91
N GLY A 45 4.55 -1.67 5.84
CA GLY A 45 3.39 -1.51 4.99
C GLY A 45 2.59 -0.25 5.29
N GLN A 46 2.52 0.20 6.55
CA GLN A 46 1.78 1.41 6.88
C GLN A 46 2.43 2.63 6.25
N THR A 47 3.72 2.87 6.52
CA THR A 47 4.46 4.00 5.94
C THR A 47 4.47 3.93 4.41
N ILE A 48 4.64 2.74 3.83
CA ILE A 48 4.64 2.55 2.37
C ILE A 48 3.29 2.89 1.74
N SER A 49 2.20 2.37 2.29
CA SER A 49 0.87 2.66 1.76
C SER A 49 0.48 4.12 1.93
N GLU A 50 0.79 4.74 3.08
CA GLU A 50 0.48 6.15 3.31
C GLU A 50 1.25 7.03 2.32
N THR A 51 2.51 6.67 2.03
CA THR A 51 3.32 7.41 1.05
C THR A 51 2.78 7.22 -0.39
N LEU A 52 2.34 6.02 -0.75
CA LEU A 52 1.68 5.75 -2.04
C LEU A 52 0.35 6.51 -2.15
N ALA A 53 -0.47 6.51 -1.10
CA ALA A 53 -1.75 7.22 -1.07
C ALA A 53 -1.59 8.75 -1.11
N ALA A 54 -0.50 9.28 -0.56
CA ALA A 54 -0.16 10.69 -0.65
C ALA A 54 0.45 11.09 -2.01
N THR A 55 0.72 10.14 -2.90
CA THR A 55 1.31 10.42 -4.22
C THR A 55 0.24 10.83 -5.21
N GLU A 56 0.38 12.03 -5.77
CA GLU A 56 -0.55 12.58 -6.74
C GLU A 56 -0.77 11.64 -7.94
N GLY A 57 -2.04 11.43 -8.28
CA GLY A 57 -2.45 10.56 -9.39
C GLY A 57 -2.53 9.08 -9.03
N LEU A 58 -2.23 8.67 -7.80
CA LEU A 58 -2.49 7.31 -7.32
C LEU A 58 -3.64 7.32 -6.31
N VAL A 59 -4.49 6.29 -6.39
CA VAL A 59 -5.54 6.04 -5.40
C VAL A 59 -5.48 4.59 -4.95
N LEU A 60 -5.67 4.35 -3.65
CA LEU A 60 -5.85 3.00 -3.14
C LEU A 60 -7.23 2.52 -3.59
N GLU A 61 -7.28 1.44 -4.37
CA GLU A 61 -8.53 0.87 -4.88
C GLU A 61 -8.98 -0.31 -4.01
N GLN A 62 -8.02 -1.17 -3.61
CA GLN A 62 -8.31 -2.33 -2.78
C GLN A 62 -7.13 -2.66 -1.87
N SER A 63 -7.41 -3.18 -0.68
CA SER A 63 -6.42 -3.70 0.25
C SER A 63 -6.89 -5.01 0.86
N ILE A 64 -6.02 -6.01 0.92
CA ILE A 64 -6.20 -7.19 1.76
C ILE A 64 -5.24 -7.03 2.94
N GLN A 65 -5.76 -7.04 4.15
CA GLN A 65 -4.98 -6.88 5.37
C GLN A 65 -5.12 -8.09 6.27
N THR A 66 -3.98 -8.55 6.75
CA THR A 66 -3.86 -9.57 7.80
C THR A 66 -3.28 -8.93 9.05
N GLU A 67 -3.02 -9.75 10.07
CA GLU A 67 -2.28 -9.35 11.25
C GLU A 67 -0.86 -8.88 10.90
N LEU A 68 -0.22 -9.48 9.90
CA LEU A 68 1.20 -9.29 9.60
C LEU A 68 1.51 -8.58 8.29
N TYR A 69 0.59 -8.58 7.33
CA TYR A 69 0.81 -8.05 5.98
C TYR A 69 -0.38 -7.24 5.49
N ARG A 70 -0.10 -6.31 4.59
CA ARG A 70 -1.08 -5.72 3.69
C ARG A 70 -0.67 -5.93 2.24
N ILE A 71 -1.67 -6.17 1.40
CA ILE A 71 -1.54 -6.26 -0.05
C ILE A 71 -2.43 -5.18 -0.62
N ASP A 72 -1.83 -4.15 -1.19
CA ASP A 72 -2.54 -2.99 -1.72
C ASP A 72 -2.52 -3.00 -3.24
N ARG A 73 -3.67 -2.68 -3.83
CA ARG A 73 -3.79 -2.31 -5.24
C ARG A 73 -4.02 -0.82 -5.33
N PHE A 74 -3.02 -0.11 -5.83
CA PHE A 74 -3.12 1.29 -6.22
C PHE A 74 -3.47 1.38 -7.71
N ARG A 75 -4.30 2.36 -8.06
CA ARG A 75 -4.69 2.65 -9.44
C ARG A 75 -4.25 4.06 -9.83
N ARG A 76 -3.73 4.19 -11.04
CA ARG A 76 -3.45 5.49 -11.66
C ARG A 76 -4.77 6.13 -12.06
N LEU A 77 -5.02 7.34 -11.59
CA LEU A 77 -6.20 8.11 -12.00
C LEU A 77 -6.21 8.30 -13.53
N SER A 78 -7.40 8.18 -14.11
CA SER A 78 -7.66 8.48 -15.51
C SER A 78 -8.83 9.47 -15.60
N PRO A 79 -8.94 10.26 -16.68
CA PRO A 79 -10.04 11.21 -16.85
C PRO A 79 -11.44 10.57 -16.70
N ASP A 80 -11.56 9.31 -17.12
CA ASP A 80 -12.82 8.56 -17.10
C ASP A 80 -13.08 7.77 -15.81
N HIS A 81 -12.16 7.81 -14.84
CA HIS A 81 -12.26 6.99 -13.63
C HIS A 81 -12.08 7.87 -12.39
N MET A 82 -13.19 8.09 -11.69
CA MET A 82 -13.19 8.78 -10.41
C MET A 82 -12.62 7.87 -9.33
N ALA A 83 -11.92 8.47 -8.36
CA ALA A 83 -11.52 7.79 -7.16
C ALA A 83 -12.75 7.25 -6.43
N THR A 84 -12.79 5.94 -6.18
CA THR A 84 -13.78 5.31 -5.31
C THR A 84 -13.22 5.16 -3.91
N GLU A 85 -14.09 4.98 -2.92
CA GLU A 85 -13.64 4.57 -1.60
C GLU A 85 -12.89 3.22 -1.71
N PRO A 86 -11.76 3.06 -1.00
CA PRO A 86 -10.98 1.83 -1.03
C PRO A 86 -11.76 0.68 -0.39
N VAL A 87 -11.77 -0.47 -1.04
CA VAL A 87 -12.29 -1.70 -0.43
C VAL A 87 -11.19 -2.33 0.43
N ILE A 88 -11.44 -2.52 1.73
CA ILE A 88 -10.47 -3.10 2.66
C ILE A 88 -11.03 -4.41 3.22
N ASP A 89 -10.38 -5.51 2.85
CA ASP A 89 -10.71 -6.86 3.33
C ASP A 89 -9.75 -7.27 4.44
N HIS A 90 -10.29 -7.58 5.62
CA HIS A 90 -9.50 -8.15 6.72
C HIS A 90 -9.61 -9.68 6.70
N VAL A 91 -8.48 -10.35 6.51
CA VAL A 91 -8.40 -11.81 6.47
C VAL A 91 -7.36 -12.31 7.49
N PRO A 92 -7.66 -13.35 8.28
CA PRO A 92 -6.70 -13.87 9.24
C PRO A 92 -5.60 -14.66 8.53
N VAL A 93 -4.36 -14.58 9.02
CA VAL A 93 -3.31 -15.54 8.63
C VAL A 93 -3.71 -16.93 9.13
N ARG A 94 -3.79 -17.89 8.21
CA ARG A 94 -4.04 -19.30 8.52
C ARG A 94 -2.89 -20.15 7.99
N ALA A 95 -2.30 -20.96 8.87
CA ALA A 95 -1.46 -22.07 8.45
C ALA A 95 -2.33 -23.33 8.40
N SER A 96 -2.36 -24.01 7.27
CA SER A 96 -2.86 -25.39 7.21
C SER A 96 -1.78 -26.27 7.83
N ILE A 97 -2.05 -26.78 9.03
CA ILE A 97 -1.20 -27.72 9.75
C ILE A 97 -1.65 -29.14 9.47
#